data_AF-A0A914W301-F1
#
_entry.id   AF-A0A914W301-F1
#
_cell.length_a   1.000
_cell.length_b   1.000
_cell.length_c   1.000
_cell.angle_alpha   90.00
_cell.angle_beta   90.00
_cell.angle_gamma   90.00
#
_symmetry.space_group_name_H-M   'P 1'
#
loop_
_entity.id
_entity.type
_entity.pdbx_description
1 polymer ?
#
loop_
_entity_poly.entity_id
_entity_poly.type
_entity_poly.pdbx_seq_one_letter_code
_entity_poly.pdbx_strand_id
1 'polypeptide(L)'
;MAIPRKSTRNMRLVDFVKEAGPSAFPEFISALLTCNQEYLAEAILAHLPLTSMQQIIPESKPIERDMDFEFSDDSLNRECLTTCLPILCAEMIVDEMVVRLESDKCLTYVDADVIRAKSTSFEKNLKLINYVQKRGPEAFSCFMKSLKETRQDHIFNKLIKERNLIAEHKNLR
;
A
#
# COMPACT_ATOMS: atom_id res chain seq x y z
N MET A 1 -32.11 -22.84 26.51
CA MET A 1 -30.97 -23.63 26.02
C MET A 1 -29.69 -22.96 26.49
N ALA A 2 -28.91 -23.63 27.34
CA ALA A 2 -27.71 -23.08 27.94
C ALA A 2 -26.52 -23.23 26.99
N ILE A 3 -25.82 -22.12 26.69
CA ILE A 3 -24.53 -22.15 25.99
C ILE A 3 -23.46 -22.49 27.05
N PRO A 4 -22.71 -23.59 26.92
CA PRO A 4 -21.67 -23.92 27.89
C PRO A 4 -20.51 -22.95 27.74
N ARG A 5 -20.24 -22.14 28.77
CA ARG A 5 -19.02 -21.35 28.88
C ARG A 5 -17.86 -22.30 29.20
N LYS A 6 -17.19 -22.84 28.18
CA LYS A 6 -15.88 -23.48 28.37
C LYS A 6 -14.81 -22.40 28.49
N SER A 7 -13.91 -22.62 29.45
CA SER A 7 -12.77 -21.76 29.77
C SER A 7 -11.83 -21.64 28.56
N THR A 8 -11.77 -20.45 27.97
CA THR A 8 -10.94 -20.09 26.80
C THR A 8 -9.44 -19.97 27.10
N ARG A 9 -9.02 -20.29 28.33
CA ARG A 9 -7.71 -19.88 28.84
C ARG A 9 -6.51 -20.69 28.30
N ASN A 10 -6.73 -21.76 27.53
CA ASN A 10 -5.67 -22.59 26.91
C ASN A 10 -6.16 -23.33 25.64
N MET A 11 -7.00 -22.71 24.82
CA MET A 11 -7.35 -23.28 23.51
C MET A 11 -6.27 -22.95 22.50
N ARG A 12 -5.77 -23.96 21.76
CA ARG A 12 -4.94 -23.70 20.59
C ARG A 12 -5.80 -22.99 19.56
N LEU A 13 -5.23 -22.03 18.85
CA LEU A 13 -5.92 -21.24 17.81
C LEU A 13 -6.65 -22.16 16.80
N VAL A 14 -6.06 -23.31 16.48
CA VAL A 14 -6.63 -24.34 15.60
C VAL A 14 -7.93 -24.94 16.14
N ASP A 15 -8.06 -25.09 17.46
CA ASP A 15 -9.27 -25.63 18.09
C ASP A 15 -10.39 -24.59 18.10
N PHE A 16 -10.04 -23.31 18.28
CA PHE A 16 -10.99 -22.19 18.14
C PHE A 16 -11.53 -22.08 16.73
N VAL A 17 -10.64 -22.19 15.74
CA VAL A 17 -10.99 -22.15 14.31
C VAL A 17 -11.88 -23.34 13.91
N LYS A 18 -11.71 -24.51 14.53
CA LYS A 18 -12.58 -25.68 14.31
C LYS A 18 -13.96 -25.54 14.96
N GLU A 19 -14.05 -24.98 16.18
CA GLU A 19 -15.32 -24.80 16.87
C GLU A 19 -16.16 -23.64 16.31
N ALA A 20 -15.52 -22.57 15.83
CA ALA A 20 -16.22 -21.37 15.35
C ALA A 20 -16.99 -21.58 14.04
N GLY A 21 -16.67 -22.65 13.29
CA GLY A 21 -17.33 -22.99 12.03
C GLY A 21 -17.01 -22.01 10.89
N PRO A 22 -17.31 -22.39 9.63
CA PRO A 22 -16.95 -21.60 8.43
C PRO A 22 -17.52 -20.18 8.41
N SER A 23 -18.59 -19.91 9.15
CA SER A 23 -19.23 -18.59 9.23
C SER A 23 -18.44 -17.55 10.02
N ALA A 24 -17.56 -17.96 10.94
CA ALA A 24 -16.77 -17.04 11.77
C ALA A 24 -15.39 -16.69 11.15
N PHE A 25 -15.00 -17.39 10.08
CA PHE A 25 -13.71 -17.17 9.41
C PHE A 25 -13.57 -15.78 8.79
N PRO A 26 -14.57 -15.21 8.10
CA PRO A 26 -14.43 -13.90 7.48
C PRO A 26 -14.13 -12.80 8.51
N GLU A 27 -14.80 -12.83 9.66
CA GLU A 27 -14.57 -11.90 10.76
C GLU A 27 -13.19 -12.08 11.39
N PHE A 28 -12.74 -13.32 11.52
CA PHE A 28 -11.40 -13.64 12.05
C PHE A 28 -10.28 -13.16 11.12
N ILE A 29 -10.40 -13.40 9.81
CA ILE A 29 -9.44 -12.91 8.81
C ILE A 29 -9.45 -11.38 8.77
N SER A 30 -10.63 -10.75 8.81
CA SER A 30 -10.76 -9.29 8.88
C SER A 30 -10.07 -8.72 10.12
N ALA A 31 -10.23 -9.36 11.28
CA ALA A 31 -9.53 -8.96 12.51
C ALA A 31 -8.00 -9.09 12.38
N LEU A 32 -7.49 -10.16 11.75
CA LEU A 32 -6.05 -10.33 11.51
C LEU A 32 -5.48 -9.24 10.60
N LEU A 33 -6.20 -8.92 9.51
CA LEU A 33 -5.81 -7.85 8.59
C LEU A 33 -5.84 -6.48 9.29
N THR A 34 -6.85 -6.22 10.12
CA THR A 34 -6.96 -4.97 10.90
C THR A 34 -5.82 -4.83 11.93
N CYS A 35 -5.29 -5.95 12.42
CA CYS A 35 -4.13 -5.98 13.30
C CYS A 35 -2.77 -6.07 12.56
N ASN A 36 -2.76 -5.83 11.24
CA ASN A 36 -1.57 -5.84 10.38
C ASN A 36 -0.79 -7.18 10.40
N GLN A 37 -1.51 -8.29 10.62
CA GLN A 37 -0.97 -9.66 10.61
C GLN A 37 -1.24 -10.35 9.27
N GLU A 38 -0.92 -9.67 8.16
CA GLU A 38 -1.24 -10.12 6.80
C GLU A 38 -0.64 -11.49 6.47
N TYR A 39 0.60 -11.73 6.91
CA TYR A 39 1.29 -13.00 6.71
C TYR A 39 0.56 -14.19 7.35
N LEU A 40 -0.07 -13.98 8.52
CA LEU A 40 -0.85 -15.02 9.19
C LEU A 40 -2.20 -15.24 8.50
N ALA A 41 -2.85 -14.17 8.03
CA ALA A 41 -4.08 -14.29 7.24
C ALA A 41 -3.84 -15.08 5.94
N GLU A 42 -2.76 -14.77 5.22
CA GLU A 42 -2.38 -15.43 3.97
C GLU A 42 -2.01 -16.91 4.19
N ALA A 43 -1.23 -17.21 5.22
CA ALA A 43 -0.88 -18.59 5.57
C ALA A 43 -2.11 -19.43 5.96
N ILE A 44 -3.08 -18.84 6.67
CA ILE A 44 -4.32 -19.53 7.05
C ILE A 44 -5.20 -19.78 5.82
N LEU A 45 -5.33 -18.81 4.92
CA LEU A 45 -6.07 -18.95 3.66
C LEU A 45 -5.48 -20.05 2.77
N ALA A 46 -4.15 -20.17 2.72
CA ALA A 46 -3.46 -21.18 1.91
C ALA A 46 -3.68 -22.64 2.37
N HIS A 47 -4.07 -22.84 3.63
CA HIS A 47 -4.28 -24.17 4.21
C HIS A 47 -5.76 -24.59 4.30
N LEU A 48 -6.69 -23.75 3.82
CA LEU A 48 -8.10 -24.10 3.77
C LEU A 48 -8.41 -24.99 2.55
N PRO A 49 -9.27 -26.02 2.70
CA PRO A 49 -9.69 -26.85 1.58
C PRO A 49 -10.46 -26.00 0.57
N LEU A 50 -10.02 -26.03 -0.70
CA LEU A 50 -10.53 -25.26 -1.84
C LEU A 50 -12.04 -25.40 -2.08
N THR A 51 -12.68 -26.40 -1.49
CA THR A 51 -14.09 -26.75 -1.69
C THR A 51 -15.09 -25.77 -1.08
N SER A 52 -14.66 -24.82 -0.23
CA SER A 52 -15.52 -23.77 0.34
C SER A 52 -15.28 -22.38 -0.24
N MET A 53 -14.39 -22.23 -1.23
CA MET A 53 -13.98 -20.90 -1.72
C MET A 53 -14.92 -20.28 -2.77
N GLN A 54 -15.93 -21.01 -3.27
CA GLN A 54 -16.82 -20.49 -4.32
C GLN A 54 -18.04 -19.70 -3.81
N GLN A 55 -18.22 -19.52 -2.50
CA GLN A 55 -19.38 -18.77 -1.95
C GLN A 55 -19.01 -17.58 -1.06
N ILE A 56 -17.71 -17.24 -0.92
CA ILE A 56 -17.26 -16.11 -0.08
C ILE A 56 -16.49 -15.06 -0.90
N ILE A 57 -16.21 -15.31 -2.18
CA ILE A 57 -15.74 -14.28 -3.08
C ILE A 57 -17.01 -13.70 -3.72
N PRO A 58 -17.56 -12.55 -3.29
CA PRO A 58 -18.35 -11.77 -4.24
C PRO A 58 -17.41 -11.57 -5.42
N GLU A 59 -17.86 -11.94 -6.62
CA GLU A 59 -17.16 -11.66 -7.87
C GLU A 59 -16.83 -10.16 -7.89
N SER A 60 -15.67 -9.81 -7.34
CA SER A 60 -15.07 -8.52 -7.56
C SER A 60 -14.65 -8.61 -9.01
N LYS A 61 -15.54 -8.11 -9.86
CA LYS A 61 -15.20 -7.40 -11.09
C LYS A 61 -13.77 -6.89 -10.94
N PRO A 62 -12.86 -7.15 -11.89
CA PRO A 62 -11.53 -6.61 -11.81
C PRO A 62 -11.69 -5.14 -11.46
N ILE A 63 -11.16 -4.75 -10.31
CA ILE A 63 -11.20 -3.37 -9.87
C ILE A 63 -10.16 -2.69 -10.75
N GLU A 64 -10.51 -2.50 -12.02
CA GLU A 64 -10.14 -1.34 -12.81
C GLU A 64 -10.81 -0.15 -12.10
N ARG A 65 -10.32 0.17 -10.89
CA ARG A 65 -10.46 1.54 -10.41
C ARG A 65 -9.44 2.28 -11.22
N ASP A 66 -9.92 2.94 -12.25
CA ASP A 66 -9.25 4.06 -12.89
C ASP A 66 -8.55 4.88 -11.80
N MET A 67 -7.24 4.66 -11.62
CA MET A 67 -6.37 5.39 -10.69
C MET A 67 -6.05 6.78 -11.26
N ASP A 68 -6.85 7.24 -12.21
CA ASP A 68 -6.54 8.36 -13.09
C ASP A 68 -7.02 9.69 -12.50
N PHE A 69 -7.82 9.68 -11.43
CA PHE A 69 -8.49 10.90 -10.94
C PHE A 69 -8.15 11.37 -9.51
N GLU A 70 -7.40 10.62 -8.70
CA GLU A 70 -7.25 10.95 -7.27
C GLU A 70 -6.20 12.03 -6.96
N PHE A 71 -5.31 12.39 -7.89
CA PHE A 71 -4.16 13.28 -7.62
C PHE A 71 -4.11 14.55 -8.47
N SER A 72 -5.25 15.08 -8.92
CA SER A 72 -5.28 16.28 -9.79
C SER A 72 -4.71 17.56 -9.14
N ASP A 73 -4.67 17.66 -7.81
CA ASP A 73 -4.16 18.85 -7.10
C ASP A 73 -2.64 18.82 -6.94
N ASP A 74 -1.94 19.48 -7.88
CA ASP A 74 -0.49 19.61 -7.89
C ASP A 74 0.06 20.32 -6.63
N SER A 75 -0.68 21.28 -6.07
CA SER A 75 -0.27 21.98 -4.85
C SER A 75 -0.20 21.02 -3.67
N LEU A 76 -1.25 20.21 -3.47
CA LEU A 76 -1.28 19.18 -2.43
C LEU A 76 -0.19 18.13 -2.64
N ASN A 77 0.01 17.68 -3.87
CA ASN A 77 1.01 16.65 -4.19
C ASN A 77 2.43 17.14 -3.88
N ARG A 78 2.77 18.36 -4.29
CA ARG A 78 4.09 18.95 -4.03
C ARG A 78 4.34 19.18 -2.55
N GLU A 79 3.33 19.66 -1.83
CA GLU A 79 3.41 19.89 -0.39
C GLU A 79 3.62 18.56 0.36
N CYS A 80 2.84 17.53 0.02
CA CYS A 80 3.00 16.19 0.59
C CYS A 80 4.40 15.61 0.34
N LEU A 81 4.90 15.68 -0.90
CA LEU A 81 6.27 15.24 -1.22
C LEU A 81 7.34 16.02 -0.45
N THR A 82 7.13 17.31 -0.23
CA THR A 82 8.08 18.16 0.49
C THR A 82 8.11 17.79 1.98
N THR A 83 6.94 17.61 2.59
CA THR A 83 6.83 17.21 4.00
C THR A 83 7.36 15.79 4.24
N CYS A 84 7.13 14.88 3.30
CA CYS A 84 7.63 13.51 3.39
C CYS A 84 9.06 13.32 2.87
N LEU A 85 9.74 14.38 2.42
CA LEU A 85 11.07 14.26 1.83
C LEU A 85 12.09 13.52 2.70
N PRO A 86 12.17 13.75 4.03
CA PRO A 86 13.12 13.03 4.88
C PRO A 86 12.92 11.51 4.87
N ILE A 87 11.67 11.06 4.98
CA ILE A 87 11.35 9.62 5.00
C ILE A 87 11.52 9.01 3.60
N LEU A 88 11.14 9.74 2.55
CA LEU A 88 11.34 9.32 1.16
C LEU A 88 12.84 9.11 0.86
N CYS A 89 13.69 10.02 1.31
CA CYS A 89 15.13 9.90 1.06
C CYS A 89 15.79 8.79 1.90
N ALA A 90 15.24 8.46 3.07
CA ALA A 90 15.78 7.46 3.97
C ALA A 90 15.31 6.02 3.69
N GLU A 91 14.03 5.83 3.37
CA GLU A 91 13.39 4.51 3.35
C GLU A 91 13.05 4.01 1.93
N MET A 92 13.03 4.89 0.91
CA MET A 92 12.67 4.49 -0.45
C MET A 92 13.78 3.70 -1.14
N ILE A 93 13.40 2.56 -1.70
CA ILE A 93 14.23 1.70 -2.54
C ILE A 93 14.21 2.26 -3.97
N VAL A 94 15.13 3.20 -4.21
CA VAL A 94 15.15 3.99 -5.45
C VAL A 94 15.38 3.18 -6.72
N ASP A 95 16.20 2.13 -6.65
CA ASP A 95 16.63 1.42 -7.85
C ASP A 95 15.44 0.66 -8.47
N GLU A 96 14.57 0.06 -7.64
CA GLU A 96 13.32 -0.55 -8.09
C GLU A 96 12.32 0.48 -8.64
N MET A 97 12.25 1.64 -7.99
CA MET A 97 11.39 2.74 -8.45
C MET A 97 11.80 3.26 -9.82
N VAL A 98 13.09 3.45 -10.06
CA VAL A 98 13.60 3.94 -11.35
C VAL A 98 13.32 2.94 -12.46
N VAL A 99 13.55 1.65 -12.22
CA VAL A 99 13.23 0.59 -13.20
C VAL A 99 11.73 0.58 -13.52
N ARG A 100 10.88 0.69 -12.50
CA ARG A 100 9.42 0.67 -12.69
C ARG A 100 8.93 1.88 -13.46
N LEU A 101 9.32 3.07 -13.04
CA LEU A 101 8.91 4.33 -13.66
C LEU A 101 9.39 4.47 -15.10
N GLU A 102 10.55 3.92 -15.42
CA GLU A 102 11.05 3.87 -16.79
C GLU A 102 10.22 2.89 -17.65
N SER A 103 9.91 1.71 -17.13
CA SER A 103 9.05 0.73 -17.80
C SER A 103 7.66 1.29 -18.13
N ASP A 104 7.10 2.06 -17.20
CA ASP A 104 5.79 2.71 -17.37
C ASP A 104 5.85 4.00 -18.20
N LYS A 105 7.03 4.37 -18.73
CA LYS A 105 7.28 5.61 -19.49
C LYS A 105 7.00 6.91 -18.72
N CYS A 106 6.89 6.82 -17.40
CA CYS A 106 6.76 7.99 -16.51
C CYS A 106 8.12 8.69 -16.30
N LEU A 107 9.21 7.96 -16.51
CA LEU A 107 10.59 8.45 -16.49
C LEU A 107 11.25 8.17 -17.84
N THR A 108 11.90 9.17 -18.43
CA THR A 108 12.65 8.94 -19.67
C THR A 108 13.94 8.19 -19.37
N TYR A 109 14.47 7.46 -20.36
CA TYR A 109 15.78 6.79 -20.24
C TYR A 109 16.89 7.77 -19.78
N VAL A 110 16.90 8.98 -20.35
CA VAL A 110 17.89 10.03 -19.99
C VAL A 110 17.74 10.47 -18.53
N ASP A 111 16.50 10.69 -18.08
CA ASP A 111 16.23 11.08 -16.69
C ASP A 111 16.58 9.95 -15.70
N ALA A 112 16.30 8.70 -16.08
CA ALA A 112 16.63 7.52 -15.32
C ALA A 112 18.15 7.34 -15.17
N ASP A 113 18.92 7.54 -16.24
CA ASP A 113 20.37 7.49 -16.21
C ASP A 113 20.96 8.61 -15.34
N VAL A 114 20.41 9.83 -15.40
CA VAL A 114 20.84 10.93 -14.53
C VAL A 114 20.57 10.62 -13.05
N ILE A 115 19.48 9.92 -12.73
CA ILE A 115 19.20 9.46 -11.37
C ILE A 115 20.19 8.36 -10.98
N ARG A 116 20.35 7.31 -11.80
CA ARG A 116 21.28 6.19 -11.54
C ARG A 116 22.73 6.63 -11.36
N ALA A 117 23.15 7.67 -12.07
CA ALA A 117 24.49 8.24 -11.98
C ALA A 117 24.81 8.91 -10.62
N LYS A 118 23.81 9.11 -9.74
CA LYS A 118 24.05 9.61 -8.38
C LYS A 118 24.74 8.58 -7.50
N SER A 119 25.59 9.08 -6.61
CA SER A 119 26.53 8.25 -5.86
C SER A 119 25.89 7.50 -4.69
N THR A 120 24.88 8.09 -4.06
CA THR A 120 24.19 7.53 -2.89
C THR A 120 22.70 7.35 -3.16
N SER A 121 22.08 6.38 -2.46
CA SER A 121 20.62 6.19 -2.49
C SER A 121 19.87 7.46 -2.09
N PHE A 122 20.39 8.21 -1.12
CA PHE A 122 19.85 9.50 -0.70
C PHE A 122 19.82 10.51 -1.86
N GLU A 123 20.94 10.69 -2.57
CA GLU A 123 21.00 11.61 -3.72
C GLU A 123 20.09 11.17 -4.87
N LYS A 124 20.03 9.85 -5.13
CA LYS A 124 19.12 9.26 -6.12
C LYS A 124 17.66 9.55 -5.76
N ASN A 125 17.26 9.28 -4.51
CA ASN A 125 15.92 9.52 -3.98
C ASN A 125 15.56 10.99 -4.11
N LEU A 126 16.42 11.88 -3.61
CA LEU A 126 16.22 13.32 -3.70
C LEU A 126 16.06 13.77 -5.16
N LYS A 127 16.85 13.23 -6.08
CA LYS A 127 16.75 13.57 -7.51
C LYS A 127 15.43 13.08 -8.12
N LEU A 128 14.99 11.87 -7.77
CA LEU A 128 13.72 11.30 -8.21
C LEU A 128 12.53 12.10 -7.69
N ILE A 129 12.49 12.44 -6.39
CA ILE A 129 11.39 13.24 -5.82
C ILE A 129 11.34 14.62 -6.46
N ASN A 130 12.49 15.27 -6.67
CA ASN A 130 12.55 16.55 -7.39
C ASN A 130 12.06 16.45 -8.84
N TYR A 131 12.25 15.31 -9.50
CA TYR A 131 11.72 15.08 -10.85
C TYR A 131 10.18 15.02 -10.81
N VAL A 132 9.62 14.23 -9.90
CA VAL A 132 8.16 14.09 -9.73
C VAL A 132 7.52 15.44 -9.41
N GLN A 133 8.09 16.23 -8.49
CA GLN A 133 7.60 17.56 -8.14
C GLN A 133 7.62 18.58 -9.29
N LYS A 134 8.40 18.36 -10.36
CA LYS A 134 8.50 19.26 -11.51
C LYS A 134 7.60 18.89 -12.67
N ARG A 135 7.26 17.60 -12.79
CA ARG A 135 6.48 17.06 -13.92
C ARG A 135 4.97 17.17 -13.73
N GLY A 136 4.51 17.46 -12.53
CA GLY A 136 3.10 17.74 -12.25
C GLY A 136 2.32 16.51 -11.74
N PRO A 137 0.97 16.58 -11.74
CA PRO A 137 0.12 15.60 -11.07
C PRO A 137 0.19 14.20 -11.71
N GLU A 138 0.38 14.10 -13.03
CA GLU A 138 0.51 12.80 -13.72
C GLU A 138 1.76 12.03 -13.24
N ALA A 139 2.88 12.72 -13.06
CA ALA A 139 4.09 12.10 -12.53
C ALA A 139 3.93 11.65 -11.09
N PHE A 140 3.13 12.38 -10.30
CA PHE A 140 2.77 11.96 -8.95
C PHE A 140 1.90 10.70 -8.96
N SER A 141 0.88 10.62 -9.83
CA SER A 141 0.05 9.42 -10.00
C SER A 141 0.89 8.20 -10.40
N CYS A 142 1.77 8.37 -11.40
CA CYS A 142 2.74 7.35 -11.80
C CYS A 142 3.60 6.90 -10.61
N PHE A 143 4.17 7.84 -9.87
CA PHE A 143 5.00 7.56 -8.70
C PHE A 143 4.25 6.76 -7.62
N MET A 144 3.02 7.17 -7.30
CA MET A 144 2.17 6.48 -6.33
C MET A 144 1.80 5.06 -6.79
N LYS A 145 1.55 4.86 -8.09
CA LYS A 145 1.34 3.54 -8.68
C LYS A 145 2.59 2.68 -8.57
N SER A 146 3.76 3.21 -8.92
CA SER A 146 5.04 2.48 -8.83
C SER A 146 5.39 2.09 -7.40
N LEU A 147 5.05 2.89 -6.39
CA LEU A 147 5.22 2.52 -4.97
C LEU A 147 4.43 1.25 -4.61
N LYS A 148 3.17 1.14 -5.06
CA LYS A 148 2.37 -0.08 -4.84
C LYS A 148 2.95 -1.28 -5.57
N GLU A 149 3.36 -1.09 -6.82
CA GLU A 149 3.89 -2.19 -7.64
C GLU A 149 5.25 -2.70 -7.16
N THR A 150 6.05 -1.83 -6.54
CA THR A 150 7.30 -2.19 -5.86
C THR A 150 7.09 -2.62 -4.40
N ARG A 151 5.84 -2.77 -3.94
CA ARG A 151 5.48 -3.20 -2.58
C ARG A 151 6.07 -2.29 -1.48
N GLN A 152 6.23 -1.01 -1.79
CA GLN A 152 6.66 0.01 -0.84
C GLN A 152 5.44 0.66 -0.17
N ASP A 153 4.52 -0.17 0.34
CA ASP A 153 3.23 0.24 0.88
C ASP A 153 3.37 1.15 2.11
N HIS A 154 4.42 0.97 2.90
CA HIS A 154 4.73 1.84 4.04
C HIS A 154 4.90 3.31 3.61
N ILE A 155 5.60 3.55 2.50
CA ILE A 155 5.81 4.88 1.93
C ILE A 155 4.51 5.41 1.32
N PHE A 156 3.82 4.56 0.54
CA PHE A 156 2.55 4.92 -0.07
C PHE A 156 1.54 5.38 1.00
N ASN A 157 1.36 4.59 2.05
CA ASN A 157 0.43 4.88 3.15
C ASN A 157 0.82 6.15 3.90
N LYS A 158 2.13 6.38 4.10
CA LYS A 158 2.62 7.62 4.71
C LYS A 158 2.28 8.84 3.86
N LEU A 159 2.46 8.78 2.53
CA LEU A 159 2.14 9.86 1.60
C LEU A 159 0.64 10.15 1.54
N ILE A 160 -0.21 9.12 1.47
CA ILE A 160 -1.67 9.31 1.48
C ILE A 160 -2.12 9.97 2.77
N LYS A 161 -1.62 9.48 3.92
CA LYS A 161 -1.95 10.06 5.21
C LYS A 161 -1.56 11.54 5.27
N GLU A 162 -0.33 11.87 4.87
CA GLU A 162 0.15 13.25 4.90
C GLU A 162 -0.64 14.15 3.95
N ARG A 163 -0.94 13.68 2.74
CA ARG A 163 -1.75 14.41 1.77
C ARG A 163 -3.15 14.72 2.32
N ASN A 164 -3.79 13.77 2.98
CA ASN A 164 -5.11 13.97 3.58
C ASN A 164 -5.07 15.00 4.71
N LEU A 165 -4.05 14.96 5.57
CA LEU A 165 -3.85 15.96 6.62
C LEU A 165 -3.67 17.38 6.05
N ILE A 166 -2.89 17.52 4.98
CA ILE A 166 -2.71 18.80 4.30
C ILE A 166 -4.04 19.28 3.69
N ALA A 167 -4.80 18.39 3.04
CA ALA A 167 -6.09 18.72 2.46
C ALA A 167 -7.10 19.20 3.53
N GLU A 168 -7.17 18.50 4.67
CA GLU A 168 -7.99 18.91 5.81
C GLU A 168 -7.62 20.30 6.33
N HIS A 169 -6.33 20.58 6.48
CA HIS A 169 -5.85 21.90 6.92
C HIS A 169 -6.18 23.03 5.92
N LYS A 170 -6.21 22.74 4.62
CA LYS A 170 -6.60 23.74 3.60
C LYS A 170 -8.10 24.01 3.59
N ASN A 171 -8.93 23.00 3.86
CA ASN A 171 -10.39 23.15 3.94
C ASN A 171 -10.86 23.88 5.21
N LEU A 172 -10.00 23.98 6.22
CA LEU A 172 -10.28 24.68 7.49
C LEU A 172 -9.88 26.16 7.47
N ARG A 173 -9.28 26.67 6.38
CA ARG A 173 -8.84 28.06 6.22
C ARG A 173 -9.72 28.81 5.24
#